data_AF-A0A1G2QFM4-F1
#
_entry.id   AF-A0A1G2QFM4-F1
#
_cell.length_a   1.000
_cell.length_b   1.000
_cell.length_c   1.000
_cell.angle_alpha   90.00
_cell.angle_beta   90.00
_cell.angle_gamma   90.00
#
_symmetry.space_group_name_H-M   'P 1'
#
loop_
_entity.id
_entity.type
_entity.pdbx_description
1 polymer ?
#
loop_
_entity_poly.entity_id
_entity_poly.type
_entity_poly.pdbx_seq_one_letter_code
_entity_poly.pdbx_strand_id
1 'polypeptide(L)'
;MNSYNSSSTKPLFKGTQIVWYLLSLLEVLLAFRFFLKLMGANPEAGFSNLIYNLTWTFTAPFLAVFPLTTVQGSIFEWTTLLAMLVYWFVAIAIIRLFLMSKTVSTVEAATKLNEQEREN
;
A
#
# COMPACT_ATOMS: atom_id res chain seq x y z
N MET A 1 32.74 -16.87 8.42
CA MET A 1 31.48 -16.35 8.99
C MET A 1 30.51 -16.21 7.84
N ASN A 2 29.52 -17.11 7.72
CA ASN A 2 28.67 -17.18 6.53
C ASN A 2 27.81 -15.92 6.44
N SER A 3 27.88 -15.22 5.30
CA SER A 3 27.21 -13.95 5.01
C SER A 3 25.67 -13.98 5.12
N TYR A 4 25.10 -15.18 5.26
CA TYR A 4 23.67 -15.44 5.45
C TYR A 4 23.09 -15.01 6.82
N ASN A 5 23.93 -14.64 7.80
CA ASN A 5 23.49 -14.25 9.15
C ASN A 5 23.80 -12.79 9.52
N SER A 6 23.68 -11.85 8.57
CA SER A 6 23.79 -10.42 8.88
C SER A 6 22.54 -9.91 9.61
N SER A 7 22.72 -9.37 10.83
CA SER A 7 21.65 -8.82 11.69
C SER A 7 20.99 -7.54 11.16
N SER A 8 21.47 -7.01 10.02
CA SER A 8 21.03 -5.73 9.43
C SER A 8 19.84 -5.86 8.45
N THR A 9 19.49 -7.06 7.97
CA THR A 9 18.42 -7.26 6.95
C THR A 9 17.02 -7.52 7.53
N LYS A 10 16.95 -8.02 8.78
CA LYS A 10 15.70 -8.33 9.49
C LYS A 10 14.72 -7.15 9.65
N PRO A 11 15.16 -5.91 9.98
CA PRO A 11 14.22 -4.79 10.12
C PRO A 11 13.60 -4.35 8.79
N LEU A 12 14.34 -4.44 7.68
CA LEU A 12 13.85 -4.04 6.36
C LEU A 12 12.71 -4.93 5.86
N PHE A 13 12.90 -6.24 5.99
CA PHE A 13 11.89 -7.23 5.61
C PHE A 13 10.59 -7.06 6.41
N LYS A 14 10.71 -6.83 7.72
CA LYS A 14 9.54 -6.55 8.58
C LYS A 14 8.83 -5.26 8.19
N GLY A 15 9.56 -4.20 7.87
CA GLY A 15 8.98 -2.93 7.40
C GLY A 15 8.15 -3.12 6.13
N THR A 16 8.70 -3.82 5.12
CA THR A 16 7.94 -4.12 3.89
C THR A 16 6.72 -5.00 4.15
N GLN A 17 6.81 -5.97 5.07
CA GLN A 17 5.68 -6.85 5.42
C GLN A 17 4.55 -6.07 6.11
N ILE A 18 4.89 -5.12 7.00
CA ILE A 18 3.92 -4.25 7.65
C ILE A 18 3.18 -3.39 6.62
N VAL A 19 3.91 -2.79 5.67
CA VAL A 19 3.29 -1.98 4.61
C VAL A 19 2.32 -2.81 3.78
N TRP A 20 2.72 -4.01 3.35
CA TRP A 20 1.83 -4.91 2.61
C TRP A 20 0.59 -5.31 3.42
N TYR A 21 0.75 -5.63 4.70
CA TYR A 21 -0.39 -5.98 5.56
C TYR A 21 -1.38 -4.82 5.71
N LEU A 22 -0.89 -3.60 5.98
CA LEU A 22 -1.73 -2.42 6.12
C LEU A 22 -2.44 -2.08 4.80
N LEU A 23 -1.72 -2.16 3.67
CA LEU A 23 -2.32 -1.97 2.36
C LEU A 23 -3.41 -3.01 2.11
N SER A 24 -3.14 -4.30 2.29
CA SER A 24 -4.13 -5.36 2.06
C SER A 24 -5.37 -5.19 2.94
N LEU A 25 -5.19 -4.81 4.21
CA LEU A 25 -6.31 -4.54 5.10
C LEU A 25 -7.16 -3.36 4.60
N LEU A 26 -6.52 -2.27 4.19
CA LEU A 26 -7.21 -1.10 3.63
C LEU A 26 -7.95 -1.45 2.33
N GLU A 27 -7.29 -2.16 1.42
CA GLU A 27 -7.86 -2.59 0.13
C GLU A 27 -9.09 -3.48 0.33
N VAL A 28 -9.06 -4.40 1.30
CA VAL A 28 -10.23 -5.24 1.62
C VAL A 28 -11.40 -4.39 2.11
N LEU A 29 -11.16 -3.40 2.97
CA LEU A 29 -12.21 -2.50 3.45
C LEU A 29 -12.79 -1.64 2.31
N LEU A 30 -11.94 -1.11 1.43
CA LEU A 30 -12.37 -0.33 0.27
C LEU A 30 -13.10 -1.19 -0.77
N ALA A 31 -12.67 -2.44 -0.97
CA ALA A 31 -13.37 -3.39 -1.83
C ALA A 31 -14.77 -3.68 -1.28
N PHE A 32 -14.91 -3.96 0.02
CA PHE A 32 -16.23 -4.12 0.64
C PHE A 32 -17.10 -2.88 0.44
N ARG A 33 -16.56 -1.68 0.66
CA ARG A 33 -17.29 -0.42 0.41
C ARG A 33 -17.80 -0.37 -1.04
N PHE A 34 -16.91 -0.58 -2.01
CA PHE A 34 -17.24 -0.52 -3.42
C PHE A 34 -18.34 -1.51 -3.78
N PHE A 35 -18.22 -2.78 -3.38
CA PHE A 35 -19.22 -3.80 -3.70
C PHE A 35 -20.56 -3.54 -3.00
N LEU A 36 -20.56 -3.12 -1.73
CA LEU A 36 -21.79 -2.78 -1.02
C LEU A 36 -22.54 -1.63 -1.71
N LYS A 37 -21.82 -0.58 -2.12
CA LYS A 37 -22.39 0.56 -2.86
C LYS A 37 -22.88 0.13 -4.24
N LEU A 38 -22.09 -0.67 -4.95
CA LEU A 38 -22.42 -1.16 -6.29
C LEU A 38 -23.66 -2.07 -6.27
N MET A 39 -23.86 -2.86 -5.23
CA MET A 39 -25.01 -3.75 -5.08
C MET A 39 -26.23 -3.05 -4.44
N GLY A 40 -26.15 -1.75 -4.15
CA GLY A 40 -27.24 -1.01 -3.52
C GLY A 40 -27.54 -1.48 -2.09
N ALA A 41 -26.53 -1.93 -1.35
CA ALA A 41 -26.71 -2.40 0.02
C ALA A 41 -27.26 -1.30 0.94
N ASN A 42 -28.17 -1.68 1.84
CA ASN A 42 -28.79 -0.76 2.80
C ASN A 42 -27.70 -0.05 3.65
N PRO A 43 -27.57 1.29 3.60
CA PRO A 43 -26.57 2.04 4.36
C PRO A 43 -26.83 2.06 5.86
N GLU A 44 -28.07 1.80 6.29
CA GLU A 44 -28.47 1.76 7.70
C GLU A 44 -28.22 0.38 8.33
N ALA A 45 -27.91 -0.64 7.53
CA ALA A 45 -27.51 -1.95 8.07
C ALA A 45 -26.16 -1.83 8.78
N GLY A 46 -26.04 -2.43 9.97
CA GLY A 46 -24.87 -2.25 10.84
C GLY A 46 -23.52 -2.55 10.16
N PHE A 47 -23.45 -3.61 9.34
CA PHE A 47 -22.23 -3.94 8.60
C PHE A 47 -21.89 -2.89 7.53
N SER A 48 -22.86 -2.50 6.69
CA SER A 48 -22.65 -1.48 5.66
C SER A 48 -22.22 -0.14 6.26
N ASN A 49 -22.91 0.27 7.33
CA ASN A 49 -22.63 1.50 8.05
C ASN A 49 -21.20 1.50 8.62
N LEU A 50 -20.78 0.39 9.26
CA LEU A 50 -19.43 0.21 9.77
C LEU A 50 -18.38 0.38 8.66
N ILE A 51 -18.54 -0.30 7.53
CA ILE A 51 -17.60 -0.22 6.42
C ILE A 51 -17.54 1.22 5.86
N TYR A 52 -18.69 1.86 5.65
CA TYR A 52 -18.74 3.22 5.10
C TYR A 52 -18.07 4.25 6.02
N ASN A 53 -18.22 4.10 7.34
CA ASN A 53 -17.59 4.97 8.33
C ASN A 53 -16.08 4.74 8.44
N LEU A 54 -15.64 3.49 8.55
CA LEU A 54 -14.20 3.16 8.65
C LEU A 54 -13.43 3.60 7.40
N THR A 55 -14.07 3.52 6.24
CA THR A 55 -13.43 3.87 4.96
C THR A 55 -13.54 5.36 4.60
N TRP A 56 -14.37 6.14 5.31
CA TRP A 56 -14.65 7.53 4.96
C TRP A 56 -13.38 8.38 4.83
N THR A 57 -12.53 8.37 5.86
CA THR A 57 -11.27 9.15 5.88
C THR A 57 -10.35 8.84 4.70
N PHE A 58 -10.37 7.60 4.20
CA PHE A 58 -9.54 7.18 3.08
C PHE A 58 -10.13 7.57 1.72
N THR A 59 -11.46 7.66 1.61
CA THR A 59 -12.12 8.12 0.38
C THR A 59 -12.27 9.64 0.30
N ALA A 60 -12.29 10.33 1.45
CA ALA A 60 -12.58 11.75 1.56
C ALA A 60 -11.73 12.66 0.66
N PRO A 61 -10.40 12.45 0.51
CA PRO A 61 -9.58 13.28 -0.37
C PRO A 61 -9.96 13.22 -1.86
N PHE A 62 -10.70 12.20 -2.28
CA PHE A 62 -10.98 11.90 -3.69
C PHE A 62 -12.43 12.19 -4.11
N LEU A 63 -13.30 12.62 -3.18
CA LEU A 63 -14.75 12.73 -3.41
C LEU A 63 -15.14 13.64 -4.58
N ALA A 64 -14.36 14.68 -4.85
CA ALA A 64 -14.63 15.67 -5.88
C ALA A 64 -13.95 15.37 -7.23
N VAL A 65 -13.24 14.24 -7.36
CA VAL A 65 -12.48 13.93 -8.59
C VAL A 65 -13.38 13.49 -9.73
N PHE A 66 -14.42 12.72 -9.44
CA PHE A 66 -15.35 12.20 -10.43
C PHE A 66 -16.81 12.48 -10.04
N PRO A 67 -17.70 12.67 -11.02
CA PRO A 67 -19.13 12.78 -10.75
C PRO A 67 -19.70 11.46 -10.23
N LEU A 68 -20.75 11.57 -9.40
CA LEU A 68 -21.47 10.41 -8.88
C LEU A 68 -22.23 9.69 -9.99
N THR A 69 -22.07 8.37 -10.08
CA THR A 69 -22.82 7.50 -11.00
C THR A 69 -23.78 6.62 -10.21
N THR A 70 -25.09 6.79 -10.40
CA THR A 70 -26.15 6.06 -9.69
C THR A 70 -27.18 5.47 -10.65
N VAL A 71 -27.61 4.24 -10.41
CA VAL A 71 -28.63 3.53 -11.19
C VAL A 71 -29.52 2.74 -10.23
N GLN A 72 -30.79 3.14 -10.09
CA GLN A 72 -31.81 2.43 -9.29
C GLN A 72 -31.33 2.05 -7.86
N GLY A 73 -30.58 2.95 -7.20
CA GLY A 73 -30.05 2.72 -5.84
C GLY A 73 -28.67 2.04 -5.79
N SER A 74 -28.19 1.48 -6.90
CA SER A 74 -26.81 1.02 -7.06
C SER A 74 -25.90 2.20 -7.38
N ILE A 75 -24.75 2.29 -6.70
CA ILE A 75 -23.80 3.40 -6.86
C ILE A 75 -22.46 2.84 -7.33
N PHE A 76 -22.04 3.24 -8.54
CA PHE A 76 -20.70 2.96 -9.04
C PHE A 76 -19.74 4.03 -8.53
N GLU A 77 -18.99 3.72 -7.47
CA GLU A 77 -18.18 4.70 -6.74
C GLU A 77 -16.75 4.82 -7.30
N TRP A 78 -16.58 5.61 -8.37
CA TRP A 78 -15.26 5.93 -8.97
C TRP A 78 -14.23 6.42 -7.95
N THR A 79 -14.70 7.19 -6.96
CA THR A 79 -13.89 7.69 -5.84
C THR A 79 -13.18 6.56 -5.09
N THR A 80 -13.87 5.44 -4.84
CA THR A 80 -13.30 4.31 -4.09
C THR A 80 -12.24 3.58 -4.93
N LEU A 81 -12.52 3.38 -6.22
CA LEU A 81 -11.55 2.76 -7.14
C LEU A 81 -10.28 3.62 -7.29
N LEU A 82 -10.44 4.95 -7.37
CA LEU A 82 -9.31 5.86 -7.38
C LEU A 82 -8.50 5.79 -6.08
N ALA A 83 -9.17 5.76 -4.93
CA ALA A 83 -8.51 5.64 -3.63
C ALA A 83 -7.66 4.36 -3.55
N MET A 84 -8.22 3.21 -3.95
CA MET A 84 -7.50 1.92 -4.01
C MET A 84 -6.24 2.03 -4.87
N LEU A 85 -6.38 2.57 -6.09
CA LEU A 85 -5.27 2.74 -7.01
C LEU A 85 -4.16 3.64 -6.43
N VAL A 86 -4.54 4.78 -5.83
CA VAL A 86 -3.59 5.73 -5.25
C VAL A 86 -2.86 5.10 -4.05
N TYR A 87 -3.57 4.42 -3.15
CA TYR A 87 -2.95 3.79 -1.99
C TYR A 87 -2.02 2.64 -2.37
N TRP A 88 -2.36 1.88 -3.40
CA TRP A 88 -1.45 0.88 -3.98
C TRP A 88 -0.15 1.52 -4.47
N PHE A 89 -0.20 2.63 -5.21
CA PHE A 89 0.99 3.34 -5.65
C PHE A 89 1.81 3.92 -4.47
N VAL A 90 1.14 4.48 -3.46
CA VAL A 90 1.79 5.00 -2.25
C VAL A 90 2.54 3.88 -1.53
N ALA A 91 1.93 2.71 -1.36
CA ALA A 91 2.58 1.57 -0.72
C ALA A 91 3.82 1.10 -1.51
N ILE A 92 3.73 1.01 -2.83
CA ILE A 92 4.89 0.69 -3.69
C ILE A 92 6.01 1.73 -3.50
N ALA A 93 5.67 3.01 -3.47
CA ALA A 93 6.65 4.09 -3.27
C ALA A 93 7.35 3.96 -1.91
N ILE A 94 6.60 3.70 -0.83
CA ILE A 94 7.15 3.49 0.52
C ILE A 94 8.07 2.26 0.55
N ILE A 95 7.66 1.15 -0.07
CA ILE A 95 8.49 -0.07 -0.14
C ILE A 95 9.79 0.20 -0.90
N ARG A 96 9.73 0.89 -2.04
CA ARG A 96 10.93 1.25 -2.79
C ARG A 96 11.87 2.14 -1.99
N LEU A 97 11.32 3.08 -1.20
CA LEU A 97 12.12 3.91 -0.32
C LEU A 97 12.87 3.06 0.72
N PHE A 98 12.20 2.12 1.38
CA PHE A 98 12.86 1.16 2.28
C PHE A 98 13.98 0.41 1.58
N LEU A 99 13.71 -0.15 0.41
CA LEU A 99 14.71 -0.92 -0.34
C LEU A 99 15.92 -0.06 -0.75
N MET A 100 15.71 1.21 -1.08
CA MET A 100 16.77 2.15 -1.45
C MET A 100 17.63 2.59 -0.25
N SER A 101 17.05 2.63 0.97
CA SER A 101 17.81 2.92 2.19
C SER A 101 18.88 1.87 2.53
N LYS A 102 18.91 0.73 1.81
CA LYS A 102 20.04 -0.20 1.79
C LYS A 102 21.18 0.45 1.00
N THR A 103 21.84 1.45 1.58
CA THR A 103 23.06 2.03 1.00
C THR A 103 24.08 0.90 0.80
N VAL A 104 24.76 0.90 -0.35
CA VAL A 104 25.91 0.04 -0.64
C VAL A 104 26.75 0.02 0.61
N SER A 105 26.78 -1.12 1.32
CA SER A 105 27.55 -1.21 2.55
C SER A 105 28.96 -0.73 2.19
N THR A 106 29.51 0.19 2.96
CA THR A 106 30.89 0.67 2.78
C THR A 106 31.87 -0.49 2.64
N VAL A 107 31.53 -1.66 3.20
CA VAL A 107 32.19 -2.94 3.00
C VAL A 107 32.16 -3.42 1.55
N GLU A 108 31.01 -3.47 0.87
CA GLU A 108 30.92 -3.89 -0.53
C GLU A 108 31.60 -2.89 -1.48
N ALA A 109 31.48 -1.60 -1.21
CA ALA A 109 32.18 -0.57 -1.97
C ALA A 109 33.71 -0.67 -1.78
N ALA A 110 34.18 -0.86 -0.54
CA ALA A 110 35.61 -1.07 -0.25
C ALA A 110 36.14 -2.40 -0.81
N THR A 111 35.31 -3.45 -0.85
CA THR A 111 35.72 -4.75 -1.42
C THR A 111 35.92 -4.63 -2.93
N LYS A 112 34.98 -4.00 -3.65
CA LYS A 112 35.11 -3.77 -5.10
C LYS A 112 36.27 -2.85 -5.47
N LEU A 113 36.55 -1.84 -4.64
CA LEU A 113 37.71 -0.97 -4.80
C LEU A 113 39.03 -1.73 -4.63
N ASN A 114 39.14 -2.54 -3.57
CA ASN A 114 40.32 -3.38 -3.35
C ASN A 114 40.52 -4.43 -4.46
N GLU A 115 39.44 -5.03 -4.98
CA GLU A 115 39.54 -5.96 -6.12
C GLU A 115 40.04 -5.25 -7.38
N GLN A 116 39.55 -4.04 -7.68
CA GLN A 116 40.06 -3.20 -8.77
C GLN A 116 41.53 -2.79 -8.60
N GLU A 117 41.98 -2.53 -7.37
CA GLU A 117 43.39 -2.22 -7.07
C GLU A 117 44.31 -3.44 -7.22
N ARG A 118 43.79 -4.66 -7.10
CA ARG A 118 44.57 -5.90 -7.26
C ARG A 118 44.65 -6.41 -8.70
N GLU A 119 43.75 -5.94 -9.57
CA GLU A 119 43.73 -6.27 -10.99
C GLU A 119 44.54 -5.28 -11.85
N ASN A 120 45.00 -4.16 -11.27
CA ASN A 120 45.92 -3.18 -11.88
C ASN A 120 47.36 -3.36 -11.39
#